data_AF-A0A9D4RHR5-F1
#
_entry.id   AF-A0A9D4RHR5-F1
#
_cell.length_a   1.000
_cell.length_b   1.000
_cell.length_c   1.000
_cell.angle_alpha   90.00
_cell.angle_beta   90.00
_cell.angle_gamma   90.00
#
_symmetry.space_group_name_H-M   'P 1'
#
loop_
_entity.id
_entity.type
_entity.pdbx_description
1 polymer ?
#
loop_
_entity_poly.entity_id
_entity_poly.type
_entity_poly.pdbx_seq_one_letter_code
_entity_poly.pdbx_strand_id
1 'polypeptide(L)'
;MSASTSRQDLCPICKEEIEISKNNWVAIQWKGVKGINEASVKRKDNLVIEAGTKVHKKCRQHYTNDKSIKSYVEKQSCSSVQKRTTRQSS
;
A
#
# COMPACT_ATOMS: atom_id res chain seq x y z
N MET A 1 -18.11 -0.60 -32.99
CA MET A 1 -17.05 0.31 -32.53
C MET A 1 -16.20 -0.44 -31.53
N SER A 2 -14.92 -0.63 -31.84
CA SER A 2 -14.01 -1.51 -31.11
C SER A 2 -13.66 -0.92 -29.74
N ALA A 3 -13.91 -1.69 -28.68
CA ALA A 3 -13.51 -1.33 -27.33
C ALA A 3 -11.98 -1.37 -27.23
N SER A 4 -11.34 -0.20 -27.24
CA SER A 4 -9.93 -0.06 -26.89
C SER A 4 -9.77 -0.41 -25.42
N THR A 5 -9.45 -1.67 -25.11
CA THR A 5 -9.06 -2.09 -23.77
C THR A 5 -7.68 -1.50 -23.49
N SER A 6 -7.63 -0.23 -23.09
CA SER A 6 -6.44 0.39 -22.52
C SER A 6 -6.00 -0.48 -21.34
N ARG A 7 -4.83 -1.10 -21.43
CA ARG A 7 -4.23 -1.83 -20.32
C ARG A 7 -3.97 -0.82 -19.20
N GLN A 8 -4.90 -0.70 -18.26
CA GLN A 8 -4.76 0.14 -17.08
C GLN A 8 -3.76 -0.55 -16.16
N ASP A 9 -2.57 0.03 -16.05
CA ASP A 9 -1.61 -0.42 -15.03
C ASP A 9 -2.20 -0.08 -13.65
N LEU A 10 -2.35 -1.06 -12.78
CA LEU A 10 -2.82 -0.85 -11.41
C LEU A 10 -1.64 -0.70 -10.45
N CYS A 11 -1.75 0.21 -9.50
CA CYS A 11 -0.77 0.35 -8.44
C CYS A 11 -0.98 -0.77 -7.39
N PRO A 12 -0.03 -1.69 -7.18
CA PRO A 12 -0.19 -2.79 -6.22
C PRO A 12 -0.37 -2.34 -4.77
N ILE A 13 0.04 -1.11 -4.42
CA ILE A 13 -0.02 -0.58 -3.05
C ILE A 13 -1.42 -0.07 -2.70
N CYS A 14 -2.01 0.79 -3.52
CA CYS A 14 -3.36 1.34 -3.28
C CYS A 14 -4.47 0.63 -4.07
N LYS A 15 -4.10 -0.25 -5.00
CA LYS A 15 -5.02 -0.95 -5.93
C LYS A 15 -5.81 0.00 -6.84
N GLU A 16 -5.35 1.23 -6.99
CA GLU A 16 -5.93 2.23 -7.89
C GLU A 16 -5.19 2.27 -9.23
N GLU A 17 -5.87 2.76 -10.26
CA GLU A 17 -5.32 2.91 -11.60
C GLU A 17 -4.16 3.92 -11.65
N ILE A 18 -3.17 3.58 -12.46
CA ILE A 18 -2.06 4.45 -12.81
C ILE A 18 -2.43 5.14 -14.12
N GLU A 19 -2.89 6.38 -14.00
CA GLU A 19 -3.05 7.25 -15.16
C GLU A 19 -1.67 7.53 -15.79
N ILE A 20 -1.38 6.89 -16.91
CA ILE A 20 -0.11 7.05 -17.65
C ILE A 20 0.09 8.51 -18.08
N SER A 21 -1.00 9.20 -18.41
CA SER A 21 -1.02 10.61 -18.80
C SER A 21 -0.58 11.56 -17.68
N LYS A 22 -0.69 11.13 -16.42
CA LYS A 22 -0.22 11.91 -15.27
C LYS A 22 1.17 11.44 -14.90
N ASN A 23 2.11 12.38 -14.74
CA ASN A 23 3.50 12.08 -14.36
C ASN A 23 3.66 11.70 -12.86
N ASN A 24 2.67 11.00 -12.31
CA ASN A 24 2.52 10.66 -10.89
C ASN A 24 2.94 9.22 -10.56
N TRP A 25 3.49 8.49 -11.52
CA TRP A 25 3.96 7.12 -11.35
C TRP A 25 5.48 7.02 -11.51
N VAL A 26 6.04 5.94 -10.98
CA VAL A 26 7.44 5.55 -11.14
C VAL A 26 7.52 4.04 -11.33
N ALA A 27 8.39 3.62 -12.25
CA ALA A 27 8.80 2.23 -12.32
C ALA A 27 9.80 1.95 -11.18
N ILE A 28 9.53 0.91 -10.41
CA ILE A 28 10.38 0.51 -9.29
C ILE A 28 11.62 -0.23 -9.81
N GLN A 29 12.80 0.32 -9.52
CA GLN A 29 14.06 -0.37 -9.77
C GLN A 29 14.36 -1.39 -8.65
N TRP A 30 15.31 -2.30 -8.88
CA TRP A 30 15.76 -3.33 -7.92
C TRP A 30 15.94 -2.84 -6.48
N LYS A 31 16.61 -1.69 -6.28
CA LYS A 31 16.79 -1.10 -4.95
C LYS A 31 15.46 -0.68 -4.31
N GLY A 32 14.51 -0.21 -5.10
CA GLY A 32 13.16 0.14 -4.66
C GLY A 32 12.31 -1.08 -4.34
N VAL A 33 12.49 -2.19 -5.07
CA VAL A 33 11.81 -3.47 -4.79
C VAL A 33 12.14 -3.93 -3.37
N LYS A 34 13.43 -3.97 -3.04
CA LYS A 34 13.89 -4.39 -1.72
C LYS A 34 13.23 -3.57 -0.60
N GLY A 35 13.23 -2.25 -0.72
CA GLY A 35 12.62 -1.38 0.29
C GLY A 35 11.10 -1.55 0.43
N ILE A 36 10.38 -1.79 -0.66
CA ILE A 36 8.93 -2.02 -0.61
C ILE A 36 8.60 -3.40 -0.03
N ASN A 37 9.32 -4.45 -0.44
CA ASN A 37 9.10 -5.80 0.07
C ASN A 37 9.46 -5.88 1.58
N GLU A 38 10.55 -5.24 2.01
CA GLU A 38 10.89 -5.10 3.43
C GLU A 38 9.79 -4.34 4.21
N ALA A 39 9.26 -3.25 3.65
CA ALA A 39 8.14 -2.52 4.25
C ALA A 39 6.88 -3.38 4.34
N SER A 40 6.60 -4.22 3.34
CA SER A 40 5.48 -5.16 3.35
C SER A 40 5.60 -6.15 4.50
N VAL A 41 6.79 -6.76 4.68
CA VAL A 41 7.07 -7.67 5.79
C VAL A 41 6.86 -6.97 7.15
N LYS A 42 7.38 -5.74 7.30
CA LYS A 42 7.18 -4.95 8.53
C LYS A 42 5.71 -4.64 8.82
N ARG A 43 4.92 -4.36 7.79
CA ARG A 43 3.48 -4.09 7.88
C ARG A 43 2.64 -5.36 8.05
N LYS A 44 3.24 -6.54 7.86
CA LYS A 44 2.55 -7.84 7.75
C LYS A 44 1.57 -7.89 6.58
N ASP A 45 1.88 -7.15 5.52
CA ASP A 45 1.16 -7.16 4.26
C ASP A 45 1.73 -8.26 3.35
N ASN A 46 0.87 -8.96 2.60
CA ASN A 46 1.25 -9.97 1.60
C ASN A 46 1.48 -9.33 0.22
N LEU A 47 2.29 -8.28 0.16
CA LEU A 47 2.57 -7.54 -1.06
C LEU A 47 4.00 -7.85 -1.54
N VAL A 48 4.08 -8.37 -2.77
CA VAL A 48 5.33 -8.70 -3.46
C VAL A 48 5.39 -7.84 -4.71
N ILE A 49 6.44 -7.03 -4.83
CA ILE A 49 6.71 -6.24 -6.02
C ILE A 49 7.94 -6.79 -6.74
N GLU A 50 7.91 -6.74 -8.07
CA GLU A 50 9.04 -7.05 -8.94
C GLU A 50 9.64 -5.78 -9.56
N ALA A 51 10.87 -5.88 -10.03
CA ALA A 51 11.53 -4.76 -10.72
C ALA A 51 10.80 -4.44 -12.03
N GLY A 52 10.61 -3.15 -12.31
CA GLY A 52 9.83 -2.66 -13.45
C GLY A 52 8.35 -2.40 -13.15
N THR A 53 7.84 -2.86 -12.00
CA THR A 53 6.46 -2.60 -11.58
C THR A 53 6.23 -1.10 -11.42
N LYS A 54 5.14 -0.59 -12.00
CA LYS A 54 4.74 0.82 -11.86
C LYS A 54 3.94 1.01 -10.57
N VAL A 55 4.26 2.06 -9.83
CA VAL A 55 3.53 2.47 -8.63
C VAL A 55 3.37 3.99 -8.62
N HIS A 56 2.38 4.53 -7.91
CA HIS A 56 2.32 5.97 -7.70
C HIS A 56 3.51 6.44 -6.83
N LYS A 57 4.07 7.60 -7.18
CA LYS A 57 5.19 8.23 -6.45
C LYS A 57 4.87 8.40 -4.96
N LYS A 58 3.65 8.85 -4.66
CA LYS A 58 3.16 9.03 -3.29
C LYS A 58 3.04 7.70 -2.55
N CYS A 59 2.48 6.67 -3.19
CA CYS A 59 2.35 5.34 -2.60
C CYS A 59 3.71 4.77 -2.21
N ARG A 60 4.71 4.84 -3.11
CA ARG A 60 6.09 4.44 -2.78
C ARG A 60 6.60 5.17 -1.55
N GLN A 61 6.52 6.50 -1.52
CA GLN A 61 7.04 7.32 -0.43
C GLN A 61 6.38 7.01 0.91
N HIS A 62 5.05 6.91 0.94
CA HIS A 62 4.30 6.63 2.18
C HIS A 62 4.43 5.18 2.64
N TYR A 63 4.46 4.23 1.71
CA TYR A 63 4.49 2.81 2.06
C TYR A 63 5.81 2.41 2.73
N THR A 64 6.93 2.91 2.20
CA THR A 64 8.27 2.63 2.76
C THR A 64 8.66 3.53 3.93
N ASN A 65 7.84 4.51 4.32
CA ASN A 65 8.15 5.42 5.42
C ASN A 65 7.99 4.70 6.77
N ASP A 66 9.07 4.62 7.55
CA ASP A 66 9.08 3.95 8.86
C ASP A 66 8.05 4.53 9.85
N LYS A 67 7.80 5.85 9.83
CA LYS A 67 6.76 6.45 10.69
C LYS A 67 5.38 5.94 10.32
N SER A 68 5.08 5.88 9.03
CA SER A 68 3.80 5.36 8.53
C SER A 68 3.64 3.86 8.79
N ILE A 69 4.72 3.09 8.72
CA ILE A 69 4.74 1.66 9.06
C ILE A 69 4.41 1.48 10.54
N LYS A 70 5.12 2.18 11.45
CA LYS A 70 4.87 2.09 12.90
C LYS A 70 3.43 2.42 13.24
N SER A 71 2.91 3.55 12.74
CA SER A 71 1.51 3.93 12.99
C SER A 71 0.51 2.92 12.43
N TYR A 72 0.80 2.26 11.31
CA TYR A 72 -0.06 1.21 10.76
C TYR A 72 -0.09 -0.02 11.68
N VAL A 73 1.08 -0.51 12.08
CA VAL A 73 1.22 -1.67 12.98
C VAL A 73 0.60 -1.39 14.35
N GLU A 74 0.81 -0.19 14.91
CA GLU A 74 0.19 0.24 16.18
C GLU A 74 -1.35 0.24 16.09
N LYS A 75 -1.93 0.83 15.03
CA LYS A 75 -3.38 0.80 14.80
C LYS A 75 -3.92 -0.62 14.66
N GLN A 76 -3.18 -1.51 14.01
CA GLN A 76 -3.55 -2.90 13.83
C GLN A 76 -3.45 -3.71 15.14
N SER A 77 -2.50 -3.38 16.02
CA SER A 77 -2.40 -3.97 17.35
C SER A 77 -3.52 -3.50 18.29
N CYS A 78 -3.90 -2.23 18.21
CA CYS A 78 -4.90 -1.61 19.09
C CYS A 78 -6.36 -2.01 18.75
N SER A 79 -6.61 -2.46 17.51
CA SER A 79 -7.95 -2.93 17.09
C SER A 79 -8.35 -4.29 17.70
N SER A 80 -7.45 -4.95 18.43
CA SER A 80 -7.75 -6.21 19.14
C SER A 80 -8.29 -6.04 20.57
N VAL A 81 -8.51 -4.81 21.06
CA VAL A 81 -9.12 -4.55 22.38
C VAL A 81 -10.45 -3.82 22.25
N GLN A 82 -11.47 -4.51 21.76
CA GLN A 82 -12.86 -4.18 22.06
C GLN A 82 -13.46 -5.31 22.90
N LYS A 83 -13.51 -5.10 24.21
CA LYS A 83 -14.54 -5.65 25.13
C LYS A 83 -14.40 -4.92 26.46
N ARG A 84 -15.05 -3.77 26.59
CA ARG A 84 -15.46 -3.26 27.92
C ARG A 84 -16.97 -3.15 27.91
N THR A 85 -17.54 -3.90 28.83
CA THR A 85 -18.92 -4.32 28.99
C THR A 85 -19.89 -3.16 29.20
N THR A 86 -21.07 -3.29 28.63
CA THR A 86 -22.28 -2.51 28.93
C THR A 86 -22.54 -2.53 30.43
N ARG A 87 -22.64 -1.37 31.07
CA ARG A 87 -23.19 -1.24 32.42
C ARG A 87 -24.65 -0.83 32.27
N GLN A 88 -25.55 -1.81 32.36
CA GLN A 88 -26.96 -1.53 32.65
C GLN A 88 -27.01 -0.96 34.07
N SER A 89 -27.61 0.22 34.21
CA SER A 89 -27.99 0.77 35.51
C SER A 89 -29.50 0.77 35.57
N SER A 90 -30.02 0.05 36.55
CA SER A 90 -31.43 0.02 36.98
C SER A 90 -31.89 1.33 37.59
#